data_AF-G1V1K2-F1
#
_entry.id   AF-G1V1K2-F1
#
_cell.length_a   1.000
_cell.length_b   1.000
_cell.length_c   1.000
_cell.angle_alpha   90.00
_cell.angle_beta   90.00
_cell.angle_gamma   90.00
#
_symmetry.space_group_name_H-M   'P 1'
#
loop_
_entity.id
_entity.type
_entity.pdbx_description
1 polymer ?
#
loop_
_entity_poly.entity_id
_entity_poly.type
_entity_poly.pdbx_seq_one_letter_code
_entity_poly.pdbx_strand_id
1 'polypeptide(L)'
;MQKVRVGINGFGRIGRQVFRALHAKYQDKVEVVAINDLFDAETNFHLLEYDTNYGRANLDAVVEGDNATVGDWKIHCFAERDPKLLTWGAYGVDVVVESTGIFRSAKQAHIHIENGAKKVIITAPAKEEDLTIVMGVNHNDYDPAKHHVVSNASCTTNCLAPVALVVERLFGIVSGAMTTVHAYTNDQRILDLPHKDLRRARAAACNIIPTSTGAAQAVAKVIPSLKGKFTGWSLRVPTPTVSVVDFTAILNKDTDTDTMRAALKEAAEGELKGILAYSDAQLVSMDFKGNPHSSIVEAEYTTVQDGKLAKIVSWYDNEWGYSNRVADLIMWMKEKGF
;
A
#
# COMPACT_ATOMS: atom_id res chain seq x y z
N MET A 1 -6.77 20.18 -18.67
CA MET A 1 -5.95 18.98 -18.99
C MET A 1 -6.87 17.77 -18.97
N GLN A 2 -6.60 16.75 -19.80
CA GLN A 2 -7.38 15.51 -19.81
C GLN A 2 -7.15 14.72 -18.51
N LYS A 3 -8.23 14.28 -17.85
CA LYS A 3 -8.18 13.44 -16.64
C LYS A 3 -7.46 12.12 -16.93
N VAL A 4 -6.79 11.56 -15.92
CA VAL A 4 -6.23 10.19 -15.97
C VAL A 4 -7.37 9.20 -15.92
N ARG A 5 -7.42 8.27 -16.88
CA ARG A 5 -8.44 7.22 -16.92
C ARG A 5 -7.91 5.97 -16.24
N VAL A 6 -8.53 5.59 -15.12
CA VAL A 6 -8.09 4.47 -14.28
C VAL A 6 -9.02 3.27 -14.45
N GLY A 7 -8.43 2.10 -14.66
CA GLY A 7 -9.10 0.81 -14.52
C GLY A 7 -8.71 0.15 -13.20
N ILE A 8 -9.64 -0.51 -12.49
CA ILE A 8 -9.33 -1.26 -11.27
C ILE A 8 -9.65 -2.74 -11.48
N ASN A 9 -8.64 -3.61 -11.42
CA ASN A 9 -8.82 -5.07 -11.47
C ASN A 9 -8.78 -5.66 -10.06
N GLY A 10 -9.86 -6.30 -9.63
CA GLY A 10 -10.08 -6.73 -8.25
C GLY A 10 -10.63 -5.58 -7.41
N PHE A 11 -11.94 -5.44 -7.35
CA PHE A 11 -12.66 -4.44 -6.56
C PHE A 11 -12.91 -4.89 -5.11
N GLY A 12 -11.88 -5.53 -4.54
CA GLY A 12 -11.86 -6.00 -3.16
C GLY A 12 -11.49 -4.91 -2.15
N ARG A 13 -10.87 -5.32 -1.04
CA ARG A 13 -10.52 -4.40 0.06
C ARG A 13 -9.65 -3.23 -0.41
N ILE A 14 -8.55 -3.50 -1.13
CA ILE A 14 -7.65 -2.44 -1.64
C ILE A 14 -8.28 -1.70 -2.82
N GLY A 15 -8.88 -2.39 -3.80
CA GLY A 15 -9.50 -1.74 -4.96
C GLY A 15 -10.53 -0.68 -4.58
N ARG A 16 -11.41 -0.97 -3.61
CA ARG A 16 -12.39 -0.01 -3.09
C ARG A 16 -11.75 1.15 -2.33
N GLN A 17 -10.71 0.91 -1.52
CA GLN A 17 -10.01 1.98 -0.84
C GLN A 17 -9.21 2.87 -1.81
N VAL A 18 -8.66 2.32 -2.89
CA VAL A 18 -8.03 3.11 -3.96
C VAL A 18 -9.07 3.96 -4.68
N PHE A 19 -10.26 3.42 -4.98
CA PHE A 19 -11.37 4.20 -5.53
C PHE A 19 -11.73 5.37 -4.61
N ARG A 20 -11.96 5.11 -3.32
CA ARG A 20 -12.28 6.15 -2.32
C ARG A 20 -11.16 7.21 -2.23
N ALA A 21 -9.90 6.81 -2.22
CA ALA A 21 -8.76 7.73 -2.15
C ALA A 21 -8.63 8.60 -3.41
N LEU A 22 -8.80 8.01 -4.61
CA LEU A 22 -8.81 8.75 -5.88
C LEU A 22 -9.94 9.77 -5.92
N HIS A 23 -11.15 9.39 -5.50
CA HIS A 23 -12.29 10.29 -5.50
C HIS A 23 -12.09 11.43 -4.50
N ALA A 24 -11.71 11.12 -3.25
CA ALA A 24 -11.56 12.12 -2.20
C ALA A 24 -10.44 13.15 -2.49
N LYS A 25 -9.33 12.73 -3.12
CA LYS A 25 -8.13 13.57 -3.29
C LYS A 25 -7.94 14.12 -4.70
N TYR A 26 -8.43 13.40 -5.72
CA TYR A 26 -8.06 13.64 -7.10
C TYR A 26 -9.23 13.59 -8.11
N GLN A 27 -10.49 13.69 -7.67
CA GLN A 27 -11.68 13.66 -8.56
C GLN A 27 -11.65 14.61 -9.78
N ASP A 28 -10.95 15.74 -9.66
CA ASP A 28 -10.81 16.72 -10.75
C ASP A 28 -9.70 16.37 -11.74
N LYS A 29 -8.80 15.44 -11.37
CA LYS A 29 -7.61 15.05 -12.14
C LYS A 29 -7.67 13.61 -12.66
N VAL A 30 -8.50 12.77 -12.06
CA VAL A 30 -8.67 11.35 -12.41
C VAL A 30 -10.13 11.00 -12.59
N GLU A 31 -10.38 9.95 -13.34
CA GLU A 31 -11.68 9.27 -13.43
C GLU A 31 -11.45 7.76 -13.42
N VAL A 32 -12.15 7.04 -12.55
CA VAL A 32 -12.24 5.58 -12.69
C VAL A 32 -13.27 5.32 -13.77
N VAL A 33 -12.87 4.63 -14.84
CA VAL A 33 -13.71 4.42 -16.03
C VAL A 33 -14.14 2.98 -16.19
N ALA A 34 -13.45 2.06 -15.52
CA ALA A 34 -13.83 0.65 -15.49
C ALA A 34 -13.34 -0.04 -14.21
N ILE A 35 -14.13 -0.99 -13.72
CA ILE A 35 -13.75 -1.90 -12.64
C ILE A 35 -14.00 -3.35 -13.08
N ASN A 36 -13.22 -4.29 -12.56
CA ASN A 36 -13.47 -5.72 -12.71
C ASN A 36 -13.45 -6.40 -11.33
N ASP A 37 -14.52 -7.14 -11.01
CA ASP A 37 -14.59 -8.07 -9.89
C ASP A 37 -15.59 -9.17 -10.22
N LEU A 38 -15.53 -10.34 -9.57
CA LEU A 38 -16.38 -11.48 -9.95
C LEU A 38 -17.85 -11.33 -9.49
N PHE A 39 -18.18 -10.23 -8.83
CA PHE A 39 -19.53 -9.89 -8.40
C PHE A 39 -20.15 -8.82 -9.30
N ASP A 40 -21.47 -8.74 -9.29
CA ASP A 40 -22.24 -7.73 -10.03
C ASP A 40 -21.98 -6.30 -9.52
N ALA A 41 -22.33 -5.31 -10.35
CA ALA A 41 -22.11 -3.90 -10.05
C ALA A 41 -22.85 -3.45 -8.77
N GLU A 42 -24.07 -3.92 -8.54
CA GLU A 42 -24.87 -3.53 -7.37
C GLU A 42 -24.18 -4.00 -6.08
N THR A 43 -23.73 -5.25 -6.02
CA THR A 43 -22.95 -5.80 -4.91
C THR A 43 -21.66 -5.02 -4.69
N ASN A 44 -20.92 -4.73 -5.77
CA ASN A 44 -19.65 -4.01 -5.70
C ASN A 44 -19.81 -2.59 -5.14
N PHE A 45 -20.81 -1.84 -5.61
CA PHE A 45 -21.09 -0.49 -5.14
C PHE A 45 -21.74 -0.47 -3.76
N HIS A 46 -22.50 -1.50 -3.38
CA HIS A 46 -22.94 -1.67 -2.00
C HIS A 46 -21.76 -1.80 -1.03
N LEU A 47 -20.77 -2.64 -1.37
CA LEU A 47 -19.55 -2.81 -0.58
C LEU A 47 -18.59 -1.62 -0.66
N LEU A 48 -18.73 -0.77 -1.69
CA LEU A 48 -18.05 0.52 -1.76
C LEU A 48 -18.71 1.54 -0.85
N GLU A 49 -20.04 1.57 -0.75
CA GLU A 49 -20.77 2.51 0.08
C GLU A 49 -20.62 2.15 1.56
N TYR A 50 -20.83 0.90 1.95
CA TYR A 50 -20.82 0.46 3.35
C TYR A 50 -19.54 -0.28 3.71
N ASP A 51 -18.68 0.34 4.52
CA ASP A 51 -17.43 -0.26 4.99
C ASP A 51 -17.33 -0.25 6.53
N THR A 52 -17.06 -1.40 7.14
CA THR A 52 -16.96 -1.55 8.60
C THR A 52 -15.82 -0.73 9.21
N ASN A 53 -14.69 -0.60 8.51
CA ASN A 53 -13.54 0.16 9.00
C ASN A 53 -13.78 1.65 8.77
N TYR A 54 -14.18 2.04 7.55
CA TYR A 54 -14.16 3.43 7.12
C TYR A 54 -15.53 4.11 7.07
N GLY A 55 -16.59 3.40 7.46
CA GLY A 55 -17.95 3.92 7.43
C GLY A 55 -18.49 4.10 6.01
N ARG A 56 -19.56 4.90 5.92
CA ARG A 56 -20.23 5.23 4.66
C ARG A 56 -19.33 6.07 3.75
N ALA A 57 -19.28 5.73 2.47
CA ALA A 57 -18.52 6.49 1.49
C ALA A 57 -19.21 7.82 1.12
N ASN A 58 -20.55 7.85 1.15
CA ASN A 58 -21.37 8.99 0.73
C ASN A 58 -20.96 9.47 -0.68
N LEU A 59 -20.82 8.51 -1.60
CA LEU A 59 -20.44 8.78 -2.99
C LEU A 59 -21.65 8.95 -3.91
N ASP A 60 -22.86 8.74 -3.39
CA ASP A 60 -24.13 8.83 -4.11
C ASP A 60 -24.11 8.06 -5.45
N ALA A 61 -23.55 6.85 -5.42
CA ALA A 61 -23.40 6.03 -6.61
C ALA A 61 -24.76 5.57 -7.16
N VAL A 62 -24.98 5.75 -8.46
CA VAL A 62 -26.15 5.22 -9.17
C VAL A 62 -25.70 4.07 -10.07
N VAL A 63 -26.28 2.89 -9.87
CA VAL A 63 -25.95 1.66 -10.62
C VAL A 63 -27.10 1.30 -11.57
N GLU A 64 -26.77 1.05 -12.83
CA GLU A 64 -27.68 0.68 -13.89
C GLU A 64 -27.10 -0.48 -14.71
N GLY A 65 -27.48 -1.71 -14.37
CA GLY A 65 -26.92 -2.93 -14.98
C GLY A 65 -25.41 -3.02 -14.74
N ASP A 66 -24.64 -3.15 -15.82
CA ASP A 66 -23.17 -3.25 -15.77
C ASP A 66 -22.48 -1.87 -15.76
N ASN A 67 -23.22 -0.80 -15.45
CA ASN A 67 -22.67 0.54 -15.41
C ASN A 67 -23.00 1.21 -14.07
N ALA A 68 -22.13 2.12 -13.66
CA ALA A 68 -22.35 2.95 -12.49
C ALA A 68 -21.91 4.38 -12.76
N THR A 69 -22.46 5.32 -12.00
CA THR A 69 -22.05 6.71 -11.98
C THR A 69 -21.76 7.16 -10.56
N VAL A 70 -20.68 7.92 -10.39
CA VAL A 70 -20.27 8.54 -9.11
C VAL A 70 -19.81 9.96 -9.44
N GLY A 71 -20.65 10.95 -9.12
CA GLY A 71 -20.46 12.31 -9.63
C GLY A 71 -20.35 12.32 -11.15
N ASP A 72 -19.23 12.84 -11.68
CA ASP A 72 -18.95 12.87 -13.12
C ASP A 72 -18.33 11.58 -13.68
N TRP A 73 -17.99 10.61 -12.82
CA TRP A 73 -17.35 9.38 -13.26
C TRP A 73 -18.39 8.42 -13.82
N LYS A 74 -18.17 7.96 -15.05
CA LYS A 74 -18.97 6.92 -15.70
C LYS A 74 -18.14 5.64 -15.74
N ILE A 75 -18.61 4.61 -15.05
CA ILE A 75 -17.83 3.41 -14.76
C ILE A 75 -18.53 2.21 -15.39
N HIS A 76 -17.80 1.46 -16.21
CA HIS A 76 -18.24 0.12 -16.61
C HIS A 76 -17.75 -0.94 -15.63
N CYS A 77 -18.61 -1.90 -15.28
CA CYS A 77 -18.32 -2.95 -14.34
C CYS A 77 -18.25 -4.29 -15.07
N PHE A 78 -17.04 -4.81 -15.24
CA PHE A 78 -16.82 -6.17 -15.71
C PHE A 78 -17.04 -7.18 -14.59
N ALA A 79 -17.48 -8.38 -14.97
CA ALA A 79 -17.53 -9.56 -14.11
C ALA A 79 -16.70 -10.72 -14.68
N GLU A 80 -15.48 -10.41 -15.11
CA GLU A 80 -14.67 -11.30 -15.95
C GLU A 80 -13.56 -12.00 -15.16
N ARG A 81 -13.56 -13.33 -15.28
CA ARG A 81 -12.53 -14.19 -14.66
C ARG A 81 -11.32 -14.40 -15.55
N ASP A 82 -11.52 -14.45 -16.87
CA ASP A 82 -10.42 -14.53 -17.81
C ASP A 82 -9.89 -13.11 -18.08
N PRO A 83 -8.65 -12.80 -17.65
CA PRO A 83 -8.10 -11.46 -17.83
C PRO A 83 -7.99 -11.05 -19.30
N LYS A 84 -8.02 -11.98 -20.26
CA LYS A 84 -8.01 -11.67 -21.71
C LYS A 84 -9.29 -11.00 -22.21
N LEU A 85 -10.39 -11.16 -21.49
CA LEU A 85 -11.69 -10.57 -21.84
C LEU A 85 -11.84 -9.14 -21.33
N LEU A 86 -10.89 -8.65 -20.53
CA LEU A 86 -10.91 -7.29 -19.98
C LEU A 86 -10.51 -6.28 -21.03
N THR A 87 -11.47 -5.69 -21.74
CA THR A 87 -11.23 -4.78 -22.89
C THR A 87 -10.91 -3.34 -22.48
N TRP A 88 -9.83 -3.13 -21.72
CA TRP A 88 -9.42 -1.81 -21.20
C TRP A 88 -9.33 -0.71 -22.26
N GLY A 89 -8.84 -1.04 -23.46
CA GLY A 89 -8.73 -0.09 -24.57
C GLY A 89 -10.07 0.51 -25.00
N ALA A 90 -11.18 -0.23 -24.90
CA ALA A 90 -12.52 0.27 -25.23
C ALA A 90 -12.97 1.40 -24.30
N TYR A 91 -12.43 1.43 -23.08
CA TYR A 91 -12.70 2.46 -22.07
C TYR A 91 -11.60 3.52 -21.98
N GLY A 92 -10.56 3.42 -22.83
CA GLY A 92 -9.44 4.35 -22.87
C GLY A 92 -8.65 4.40 -21.57
N VAL A 93 -8.51 3.26 -20.88
CA VAL A 93 -7.77 3.18 -19.61
C VAL A 93 -6.30 3.53 -19.84
N ASP A 94 -5.80 4.51 -19.11
CA ASP A 94 -4.38 4.83 -19.11
C ASP A 94 -3.61 3.89 -18.19
N VAL A 95 -4.10 3.67 -16.97
CA VAL A 95 -3.43 2.86 -15.95
C VAL A 95 -4.39 1.90 -15.28
N VAL A 96 -3.97 0.64 -15.15
CA VAL A 96 -4.69 -0.38 -14.39
C VAL A 96 -4.08 -0.50 -12.99
N VAL A 97 -4.94 -0.44 -11.97
CA VAL A 97 -4.63 -0.85 -10.61
C VAL A 97 -4.93 -2.34 -10.50
N GLU A 98 -3.88 -3.15 -10.42
CA GLU A 98 -3.99 -4.60 -10.26
C GLU A 98 -4.00 -4.96 -8.76
N SER A 99 -5.21 -5.15 -8.23
CA SER A 99 -5.49 -5.40 -6.82
C SER A 99 -6.21 -6.73 -6.55
N THR A 100 -6.16 -7.68 -7.47
CA THR A 100 -6.70 -9.05 -7.25
C THR A 100 -5.83 -9.86 -6.30
N GLY A 101 -4.52 -9.57 -6.25
CA GLY A 101 -3.53 -10.39 -5.56
C GLY A 101 -3.17 -11.69 -6.29
N ILE A 102 -3.67 -11.91 -7.50
CA ILE A 102 -3.42 -13.09 -8.33
C ILE A 102 -2.31 -12.80 -9.35
N PHE A 103 -2.40 -11.67 -10.07
CA PHE A 103 -1.43 -11.28 -11.09
C PHE A 103 -0.24 -10.53 -10.47
N ARG A 104 0.67 -11.27 -9.82
CA ARG A 104 1.78 -10.71 -9.03
C ARG A 104 3.15 -10.83 -9.69
N SER A 105 3.20 -10.95 -11.01
CA SER A 105 4.44 -10.84 -11.78
C SER A 105 4.25 -9.93 -12.99
N ALA A 106 5.34 -9.35 -13.50
CA ALA A 106 5.26 -8.54 -14.72
C ALA A 106 4.59 -9.29 -15.85
N LYS A 107 5.02 -10.53 -16.10
CA LYS A 107 4.45 -11.39 -17.14
C LYS A 107 2.94 -11.58 -16.99
N GLN A 108 2.46 -11.77 -15.76
CA GLN A 108 1.03 -11.96 -15.49
C GLN A 108 0.24 -10.65 -15.69
N ALA A 109 0.78 -9.54 -15.20
CA ALA A 109 0.12 -8.23 -15.27
C ALA A 109 0.20 -7.59 -16.67
N HIS A 110 1.13 -8.01 -17.52
CA HIS A 110 1.28 -7.51 -18.89
C HIS A 110 0.05 -7.74 -19.76
N ILE A 111 -0.81 -8.71 -19.42
CA ILE A 111 -2.10 -8.94 -20.08
C ILE A 111 -2.97 -7.68 -20.12
N HIS A 112 -2.89 -6.82 -19.10
CA HIS A 112 -3.66 -5.57 -19.10
C HIS A 112 -3.15 -4.57 -20.14
N ILE A 113 -1.84 -4.58 -20.44
CA ILE A 113 -1.26 -3.76 -21.49
C ILE A 113 -1.69 -4.30 -22.86
N GLU A 114 -1.64 -5.62 -23.05
CA GLU A 114 -2.12 -6.28 -24.27
C GLU A 114 -3.59 -5.96 -24.56
N ASN A 115 -4.38 -5.75 -23.51
CA ASN A 115 -5.79 -5.38 -23.60
C ASN A 115 -6.06 -3.86 -23.75
N GLY A 116 -5.02 -3.05 -23.88
CA GLY A 116 -5.12 -1.63 -24.24
C GLY A 116 -4.91 -0.63 -23.10
N ALA A 117 -4.50 -1.07 -21.90
CA ALA A 117 -3.98 -0.13 -20.90
C ALA A 117 -2.54 0.31 -21.24
N LYS A 118 -2.12 1.51 -20.84
CA LYS A 118 -0.74 1.97 -21.08
C LYS A 118 0.23 1.51 -19.98
N LYS A 119 -0.25 1.48 -18.73
CA LYS A 119 0.52 1.17 -17.52
C LYS A 119 -0.24 0.25 -16.57
N VAL A 120 0.49 -0.42 -15.71
CA VAL A 120 -0.07 -1.27 -14.64
C VAL A 120 0.66 -1.01 -13.33
N ILE A 121 -0.11 -0.86 -12.25
CA ILE A 121 0.38 -0.79 -10.87
C ILE A 121 -0.11 -2.02 -10.11
N ILE A 122 0.81 -2.90 -9.72
CA ILE A 122 0.52 -4.05 -8.87
C ILE A 122 0.48 -3.59 -7.41
N THR A 123 -0.64 -3.84 -6.72
CA THR A 123 -0.85 -3.42 -5.32
C THR A 123 -0.34 -4.46 -4.29
N ALA A 124 0.77 -5.10 -4.61
CA ALA A 124 1.44 -6.09 -3.77
C ALA A 124 2.92 -6.24 -4.21
N PRO A 125 3.80 -6.84 -3.38
CA PRO A 125 5.14 -7.23 -3.83
C PRO A 125 5.06 -8.13 -5.06
N ALA A 126 5.69 -7.68 -6.13
CA ALA A 126 5.70 -8.38 -7.41
C ALA A 126 7.00 -9.15 -7.63
N LYS A 127 6.99 -9.94 -8.70
CA LYS A 127 8.16 -10.61 -9.27
C LYS A 127 8.42 -10.07 -10.67
N GLU A 128 9.68 -9.78 -10.96
CA GLU A 128 10.14 -9.37 -12.30
C GLU A 128 9.43 -8.11 -12.82
N GLU A 129 8.84 -7.32 -11.93
CA GLU A 129 8.33 -5.98 -12.24
C GLU A 129 9.44 -5.04 -12.69
N ASP A 130 9.11 -4.07 -13.54
CA ASP A 130 10.09 -3.13 -14.09
C ASP A 130 10.72 -2.30 -12.97
N LEU A 131 9.90 -1.88 -12.01
CA LEU A 131 10.33 -1.15 -10.83
C LEU A 131 9.36 -1.39 -9.64
N THR A 132 9.91 -1.66 -8.46
CA THR A 132 9.18 -1.48 -7.20
C THR A 132 9.34 -0.02 -6.76
N ILE A 133 8.23 0.65 -6.48
CA ILE A 133 8.19 2.06 -6.11
C ILE A 133 7.58 2.20 -4.71
N VAL A 134 8.23 3.02 -3.87
CA VAL A 134 7.67 3.57 -2.65
C VAL A 134 7.74 5.10 -2.74
N MET A 135 6.57 5.74 -2.64
CA MET A 135 6.45 7.21 -2.66
C MET A 135 7.23 7.84 -1.50
N GLY A 136 7.90 8.95 -1.77
CA GLY A 136 8.84 9.59 -0.84
C GLY A 136 10.22 8.93 -0.74
N VAL A 137 10.40 7.70 -1.25
CA VAL A 137 11.68 6.97 -1.14
C VAL A 137 12.40 6.92 -2.48
N ASN A 138 11.84 6.21 -3.47
CA ASN A 138 12.51 5.98 -4.77
C ASN A 138 11.60 6.26 -5.98
N HIS A 139 10.45 6.90 -5.77
CA HIS A 139 9.52 7.30 -6.85
C HIS A 139 10.18 8.12 -7.98
N ASN A 140 11.26 8.84 -7.70
CA ASN A 140 12.04 9.56 -8.72
C ASN A 140 12.78 8.65 -9.70
N ASP A 141 12.95 7.36 -9.39
CA ASP A 141 13.56 6.38 -10.29
C ASP A 141 12.61 5.95 -11.42
N TYR A 142 11.34 6.39 -11.39
CA TYR A 142 10.37 6.07 -12.43
C TYR A 142 10.78 6.68 -13.79
N ASP A 143 11.06 5.81 -14.76
CA ASP A 143 11.30 6.15 -16.16
C ASP A 143 10.10 5.69 -17.01
N PRO A 144 9.30 6.61 -17.57
CA PRO A 144 8.10 6.25 -18.32
C PRO A 144 8.39 5.47 -19.60
N ALA A 145 9.59 5.56 -20.17
CA ALA A 145 9.97 4.82 -21.37
C ALA A 145 10.33 3.35 -21.08
N LYS A 146 10.59 3.00 -19.82
CA LYS A 146 11.02 1.65 -19.41
C LYS A 146 10.04 0.97 -18.48
N HIS A 147 9.35 1.73 -17.63
CA HIS A 147 8.55 1.20 -16.54
C HIS A 147 7.07 1.23 -16.92
N HIS A 148 6.57 0.07 -17.35
CA HIS A 148 5.20 -0.14 -17.78
C HIS A 148 4.38 -0.93 -16.75
N VAL A 149 5.01 -1.92 -16.11
CA VAL A 149 4.44 -2.71 -15.02
C VAL A 149 5.27 -2.49 -13.77
N VAL A 150 4.73 -1.69 -12.85
CA VAL A 150 5.39 -1.34 -11.59
C VAL A 150 4.66 -1.97 -10.40
N SER A 151 5.35 -2.13 -9.28
CA SER A 151 4.76 -2.54 -8.00
C SER A 151 4.79 -1.36 -7.03
N ASN A 152 3.67 -1.10 -6.35
CA ASN A 152 3.64 -0.16 -5.22
C ASN A 152 4.12 -0.83 -3.90
N ALA A 153 4.92 -1.88 -3.99
CA ALA A 153 5.40 -2.70 -2.88
C ALA A 153 4.25 -3.25 -2.00
N SER A 154 4.45 -3.34 -0.68
CA SER A 154 3.42 -3.70 0.31
C SER A 154 3.14 -2.54 1.26
N CYS A 155 2.03 -2.63 2.01
CA CYS A 155 1.71 -1.70 3.09
C CYS A 155 2.84 -1.63 4.14
N THR A 156 3.37 -2.75 4.60
CA THR A 156 4.50 -2.77 5.54
C THR A 156 5.78 -2.16 4.94
N THR A 157 6.05 -2.38 3.64
CA THR A 157 7.22 -1.75 2.97
C THR A 157 7.06 -0.24 2.90
N ASN A 158 5.86 0.25 2.58
CA ASN A 158 5.56 1.68 2.57
C ASN A 158 5.68 2.32 3.97
N CYS A 159 5.41 1.56 5.04
CA CYS A 159 5.64 2.01 6.41
C CYS A 159 7.13 2.03 6.79
N LEU A 160 7.86 0.95 6.52
CA LEU A 160 9.25 0.81 6.98
C LEU A 160 10.24 1.63 6.14
N ALA A 161 10.05 1.71 4.82
CA ALA A 161 11.06 2.31 3.94
C ALA A 161 11.32 3.81 4.22
N PRO A 162 10.31 4.67 4.47
CA PRO A 162 10.57 6.06 4.84
C PRO A 162 11.41 6.22 6.12
N VAL A 163 11.13 5.42 7.15
CA VAL A 163 11.90 5.40 8.40
C VAL A 163 13.33 4.91 8.14
N ALA A 164 13.47 3.78 7.44
CA ALA A 164 14.77 3.20 7.13
C ALA A 164 15.63 4.14 6.27
N LEU A 165 15.02 4.92 5.37
CA LEU A 165 15.71 5.92 4.55
C LEU A 165 16.36 7.01 5.41
N VAL A 166 15.61 7.57 6.36
CA VAL A 166 16.12 8.62 7.28
C VAL A 166 17.28 8.06 8.11
N VAL A 167 17.08 6.89 8.70
CA VAL A 167 18.09 6.24 9.56
C VAL A 167 19.36 5.89 8.78
N GLU A 168 19.22 5.31 7.59
CA GLU A 168 20.37 4.96 6.73
C GLU A 168 21.15 6.19 6.29
N ARG A 169 20.48 7.27 5.88
CA ARG A 169 21.14 8.49 5.41
C ARG A 169 21.96 9.16 6.51
N LEU A 170 21.41 9.24 7.72
CA LEU A 170 22.03 10.01 8.81
C LEU A 170 23.03 9.19 9.61
N PHE A 171 22.62 7.98 10.02
CA PHE A 171 23.36 7.16 10.97
C PHE A 171 24.00 5.93 10.33
N GLY A 172 23.47 5.48 9.20
CA GLY A 172 23.84 4.24 8.54
C GLY A 172 23.37 3.02 9.32
N ILE A 173 22.93 1.98 8.61
CA ILE A 173 22.44 0.74 9.17
C ILE A 173 23.46 -0.36 8.85
N VAL A 174 23.95 -1.04 9.89
CA VAL A 174 24.81 -2.22 9.77
C VAL A 174 23.95 -3.46 9.52
N SER A 175 22.97 -3.68 10.39
CA SER A 175 22.00 -4.75 10.29
C SER A 175 20.71 -4.33 10.99
N GLY A 176 19.60 -4.96 10.61
CA GLY A 176 18.29 -4.67 11.17
C GLY A 176 17.37 -5.87 11.17
N ALA A 177 16.45 -5.88 12.14
CA ALA A 177 15.38 -6.84 12.24
C ALA A 177 14.07 -6.10 12.46
N MET A 178 13.00 -6.57 11.84
CA MET A 178 11.68 -5.99 12.03
C MET A 178 10.62 -7.03 12.33
N THR A 179 9.70 -6.67 13.21
CA THR A 179 8.45 -7.38 13.43
C THR A 179 7.32 -6.42 13.08
N THR A 180 6.33 -6.86 12.29
CA THR A 180 5.08 -6.11 12.20
C THR A 180 3.97 -6.83 12.95
N VAL A 181 3.40 -6.15 13.94
CA VAL A 181 2.14 -6.54 14.56
C VAL A 181 1.05 -6.00 13.64
N HIS A 182 0.43 -6.90 12.89
CA HIS A 182 -0.35 -6.56 11.72
C HIS A 182 -1.80 -6.98 11.92
N ALA A 183 -2.74 -6.09 11.57
CA ALA A 183 -4.15 -6.46 11.43
C ALA A 183 -4.31 -7.71 10.55
N TYR A 184 -5.33 -8.52 10.84
CA TYR A 184 -5.67 -9.61 9.93
C TYR A 184 -6.18 -9.06 8.59
N THR A 185 -6.12 -9.91 7.57
CA THR A 185 -6.51 -9.57 6.20
C THR A 185 -7.42 -10.67 5.63
N ASN A 186 -7.95 -10.47 4.43
CA ASN A 186 -8.75 -11.49 3.73
C ASN A 186 -7.98 -12.80 3.43
N ASP A 187 -6.65 -12.83 3.59
CA ASP A 187 -5.85 -14.05 3.45
C ASP A 187 -5.98 -14.98 4.67
N GLN A 188 -6.27 -14.43 5.86
CA GLN A 188 -6.57 -15.23 7.06
C GLN A 188 -8.01 -15.78 7.01
N ARG A 189 -8.33 -16.72 7.90
CA ARG A 189 -9.65 -17.36 7.97
C ARG A 189 -10.46 -16.88 9.15
N ILE A 190 -11.77 -16.72 8.97
CA ILE A 190 -12.69 -16.38 10.08
C ILE A 190 -12.71 -17.52 11.09
N LEU A 191 -12.82 -18.75 10.62
CA LEU A 191 -12.77 -20.00 11.39
C LEU A 191 -11.70 -20.93 10.82
N ASP A 192 -11.35 -21.98 11.55
CA ASP A 192 -10.34 -22.95 11.12
C ASP A 192 -10.71 -23.57 9.74
N LEU A 193 -9.94 -23.25 8.69
CA LEU A 193 -10.21 -23.62 7.29
C LEU A 193 -8.90 -23.87 6.51
N PRO A 194 -8.92 -24.70 5.45
CA PRO A 194 -7.72 -25.00 4.68
C PRO A 194 -6.96 -23.76 4.16
N HIS A 195 -5.64 -23.78 4.36
CA HIS A 195 -4.71 -22.78 3.86
C HIS A 195 -3.30 -23.38 3.75
N LYS A 196 -2.50 -22.94 2.78
CA LYS A 196 -1.13 -23.45 2.54
C LYS A 196 -0.15 -23.19 3.69
N ASP A 197 -0.33 -22.06 4.37
CA ASP A 197 0.30 -21.75 5.65
C ASP A 197 -0.68 -22.18 6.76
N LEU A 198 -0.37 -23.29 7.44
CA LEU A 198 -1.22 -23.87 8.48
C LEU A 198 -1.45 -22.94 9.67
N ARG A 199 -0.59 -21.93 9.88
CA ARG A 199 -0.84 -20.92 10.91
C ARG A 199 -1.98 -19.98 10.50
N ARG A 200 -2.01 -19.58 9.23
CA ARG A 200 -3.10 -18.74 8.67
C ARG A 200 -4.40 -19.50 8.43
N ALA A 201 -4.38 -20.83 8.55
CA ALA A 201 -5.57 -21.67 8.54
C ALA A 201 -6.42 -21.49 9.80
N ARG A 202 -5.88 -20.90 10.88
CA ARG A 202 -6.55 -20.76 12.17
C ARG A 202 -7.43 -19.51 12.23
N ALA A 203 -8.48 -19.55 13.05
CA ALA A 203 -9.41 -18.46 13.28
C ALA A 203 -8.68 -17.14 13.64
N ALA A 204 -8.82 -16.12 12.78
CA ALA A 204 -8.02 -14.90 12.83
C ALA A 204 -8.32 -14.01 14.04
N ALA A 205 -9.60 -13.88 14.40
CA ALA A 205 -10.08 -12.93 15.42
C ALA A 205 -9.83 -13.40 16.87
N CYS A 206 -9.16 -14.52 17.09
CA CYS A 206 -8.84 -15.04 18.42
C CYS A 206 -7.40 -15.55 18.56
N ASN A 207 -6.55 -15.32 17.56
CA ASN A 207 -5.16 -15.78 17.57
C ASN A 207 -4.18 -14.66 17.27
N ILE A 208 -2.97 -14.79 17.85
CA ILE A 208 -1.77 -14.13 17.35
C ILE A 208 -1.09 -15.14 16.40
N ILE A 209 -0.98 -14.81 15.12
CA ILE A 209 -0.54 -15.75 14.07
C ILE A 209 0.82 -15.31 13.52
N PRO A 210 1.92 -16.00 13.88
CA PRO A 210 3.22 -15.75 13.28
C PRO A 210 3.25 -16.13 11.80
N THR A 211 3.84 -15.30 10.95
CA THR A 211 4.00 -15.59 9.53
C THR A 211 5.15 -14.80 8.90
N SER A 212 5.64 -15.24 7.74
CA SER A 212 6.68 -14.53 7.00
C SER A 212 6.16 -13.23 6.39
N THR A 213 7.07 -12.27 6.20
CA THR A 213 6.82 -11.04 5.46
C THR A 213 7.91 -10.81 4.42
N GLY A 214 7.53 -10.32 3.24
CA GLY A 214 8.47 -9.90 2.22
C GLY A 214 8.96 -8.45 2.40
N ALA A 215 8.47 -7.73 3.41
CA ALA A 215 8.70 -6.30 3.55
C ALA A 215 10.18 -5.95 3.69
N ALA A 216 10.92 -6.68 4.53
CA ALA A 216 12.36 -6.49 4.71
C ALA A 216 13.15 -6.66 3.40
N GLN A 217 12.80 -7.65 2.59
CA GLN A 217 13.42 -7.87 1.27
C GLN A 217 13.04 -6.78 0.27
N ALA A 218 11.80 -6.28 0.34
CA ALA A 218 11.32 -5.21 -0.54
C ALA A 218 11.97 -3.85 -0.20
N VAL A 219 12.31 -3.57 1.06
CA VAL A 219 13.07 -2.36 1.43
C VAL A 219 14.41 -2.32 0.70
N ALA A 220 15.10 -3.46 0.56
CA ALA A 220 16.34 -3.55 -0.19
C ALA A 220 16.18 -3.27 -1.70
N LYS A 221 14.98 -3.44 -2.28
CA LYS A 221 14.71 -3.07 -3.68
C LYS A 221 14.61 -1.56 -3.86
N VAL A 222 14.06 -0.85 -2.87
CA VAL A 222 13.82 0.60 -2.94
C VAL A 222 14.92 1.44 -2.30
N ILE A 223 15.75 0.83 -1.45
CA ILE A 223 16.95 1.42 -0.86
C ILE A 223 18.11 0.42 -1.06
N PRO A 224 18.81 0.45 -2.21
CA PRO A 224 19.79 -0.59 -2.56
C PRO A 224 20.94 -0.77 -1.56
N SER A 225 21.33 0.28 -0.82
CA SER A 225 22.37 0.20 0.22
C SER A 225 21.98 -0.69 1.41
N LEU A 226 20.70 -1.03 1.53
CA LEU A 226 20.12 -1.89 2.57
C LEU A 226 20.04 -3.37 2.18
N LYS A 227 20.51 -3.73 0.96
CA LYS A 227 20.50 -5.12 0.49
C LYS A 227 21.28 -6.05 1.42
N GLY A 228 20.61 -7.12 1.86
CA GLY A 228 21.19 -8.14 2.72
C GLY A 228 21.31 -7.74 4.21
N LYS A 229 20.89 -6.54 4.59
CA LYS A 229 21.02 -6.04 5.97
C LYS A 229 19.80 -6.31 6.85
N PHE A 230 18.68 -6.76 6.27
CA PHE A 230 17.39 -6.87 6.98
C PHE A 230 16.83 -8.28 7.00
N THR A 231 16.21 -8.60 8.12
CA THR A 231 15.27 -9.72 8.24
C THR A 231 13.98 -9.24 8.90
N GLY A 232 12.93 -10.05 8.82
CA GLY A 232 11.72 -9.76 9.58
C GLY A 232 10.59 -10.76 9.39
N TRP A 233 9.59 -10.63 10.24
CA TRP A 233 8.38 -11.44 10.23
C TRP A 233 7.16 -10.61 10.65
N SER A 234 5.98 -11.22 10.62
CA SER A 234 4.73 -10.61 11.03
C SER A 234 4.02 -11.45 12.08
N LEU A 235 3.34 -10.77 13.00
CA LEU A 235 2.36 -11.34 13.91
C LEU A 235 0.99 -10.80 13.48
N ARG A 236 0.11 -11.64 12.91
CA ARG A 236 -1.27 -11.22 12.65
C ARG A 236 -2.05 -11.22 13.96
N VAL A 237 -2.74 -10.14 14.27
CA VAL A 237 -3.48 -9.98 15.53
C VAL A 237 -4.96 -9.71 15.27
N PRO A 238 -5.84 -9.90 16.29
CA PRO A 238 -7.29 -9.67 16.19
C PRO A 238 -7.75 -8.21 16.04
N THR A 239 -7.10 -7.43 15.18
CA THR A 239 -7.55 -6.09 14.77
C THR A 239 -7.91 -6.08 13.28
N PRO A 240 -8.98 -5.36 12.87
CA PRO A 240 -9.48 -5.39 11.49
C PRO A 240 -8.72 -4.46 10.52
N THR A 241 -8.02 -3.46 11.06
CA THR A 241 -7.14 -2.55 10.32
C THR A 241 -6.16 -1.91 11.31
N VAL A 242 -5.25 -1.12 10.77
CA VAL A 242 -4.08 -0.53 11.43
C VAL A 242 -3.10 -1.57 11.95
N SER A 243 -1.86 -1.33 11.63
CA SER A 243 -0.73 -2.19 11.95
C SER A 243 0.42 -1.33 12.44
N VAL A 244 1.41 -1.96 13.07
CA VAL A 244 2.60 -1.28 13.57
C VAL A 244 3.84 -2.08 13.17
N VAL A 245 4.88 -1.35 12.78
CA VAL A 245 6.23 -1.86 12.59
C VAL A 245 7.03 -1.59 13.86
N ASP A 246 7.64 -2.63 14.39
CA ASP A 246 8.72 -2.56 15.35
C ASP A 246 10.02 -2.87 14.60
N PHE A 247 10.87 -1.86 14.43
CA PHE A 247 12.13 -1.95 13.72
C PHE A 247 13.31 -1.74 14.66
N THR A 248 14.18 -2.74 14.76
CA THR A 248 15.42 -2.66 15.52
C THR A 248 16.61 -2.66 14.57
N ALA A 249 17.54 -1.73 14.77
CA ALA A 249 18.70 -1.53 13.92
C ALA A 249 19.99 -1.37 14.74
N ILE A 250 21.07 -1.96 14.25
CA ILE A 250 22.43 -1.62 14.67
C ILE A 250 22.94 -0.52 13.74
N LEU A 251 23.27 0.63 14.32
CA LEU A 251 23.73 1.80 13.59
C LEU A 251 25.24 1.77 13.35
N ASN A 252 25.69 2.43 12.29
CA ASN A 252 27.12 2.61 12.01
C ASN A 252 27.70 3.75 12.87
N LYS A 253 26.99 4.88 12.93
CA LYS A 253 27.35 6.05 13.74
C LYS A 253 26.59 6.05 15.07
N ASP A 254 27.27 6.51 16.12
CA ASP A 254 26.68 6.71 17.45
C ASP A 254 25.70 7.89 17.41
N THR A 255 24.60 7.76 18.15
CA THR A 255 23.58 8.80 18.38
C THR A 255 22.86 8.53 19.69
N ASP A 256 22.00 9.46 20.12
CA ASP A 256 21.07 9.26 21.23
C ASP A 256 19.61 9.27 20.76
N THR A 257 18.72 9.01 21.72
CA THR A 257 17.27 8.95 21.50
C THR A 257 16.71 10.28 21.00
N ASP A 258 17.13 11.40 21.59
CA ASP A 258 16.60 12.71 21.25
C ASP A 258 17.01 13.14 19.83
N THR A 259 18.25 12.86 19.44
CA THR A 259 18.77 13.09 18.09
C THR A 259 18.05 12.22 17.06
N MET A 260 17.82 10.94 17.35
CA MET A 260 17.06 10.05 16.47
C MET A 260 15.62 10.54 16.27
N ARG A 261 14.95 10.92 17.36
CA ARG A 261 13.58 11.45 17.34
C ARG A 261 13.50 12.76 16.56
N ALA A 262 14.43 13.68 16.80
CA ALA A 262 14.51 14.96 16.09
C ALA A 262 14.69 14.76 14.58
N ALA A 263 15.59 13.86 14.17
CA ALA A 263 15.81 13.54 12.77
C ALA A 263 14.55 12.98 12.08
N LEU A 264 13.83 12.06 12.73
CA LEU A 264 12.59 11.51 12.20
C LEU A 264 11.48 12.57 12.11
N LYS A 265 11.39 13.46 13.11
CA LYS A 265 10.44 14.57 13.12
C LYS A 265 10.74 15.58 12.02
N GLU A 266 12.00 15.98 11.85
CA GLU A 266 12.45 16.89 10.79
C GLU A 266 12.13 16.32 9.41
N ALA A 267 12.40 15.03 9.18
CA ALA A 267 12.06 14.39 7.91
C ALA A 267 10.54 14.36 7.67
N ALA A 268 9.74 14.08 8.71
CA ALA A 268 8.28 14.07 8.63
C ALA A 268 7.69 15.47 8.33
N GLU A 269 8.27 16.53 8.90
CA GLU A 269 7.82 17.91 8.71
C GLU A 269 8.40 18.56 7.43
N GLY A 270 9.49 17.96 6.89
CA GLY A 270 10.23 18.42 5.72
C GLY A 270 10.08 17.50 4.50
N GLU A 271 11.16 16.80 4.13
CA GLU A 271 11.26 16.10 2.83
C GLU A 271 10.26 14.94 2.65
N LEU A 272 9.76 14.34 3.74
CA LEU A 272 8.78 13.25 3.72
C LEU A 272 7.38 13.68 4.13
N LYS A 273 7.08 14.98 4.11
CA LYS A 273 5.76 15.51 4.47
C LYS A 273 4.64 14.85 3.65
N GLY A 274 3.62 14.34 4.35
CA GLY A 274 2.50 13.60 3.75
C GLY A 274 2.79 12.11 3.49
N ILE A 275 4.02 11.66 3.70
CA ILE A 275 4.44 10.25 3.63
C ILE A 275 4.76 9.73 5.03
N LEU A 276 5.65 10.42 5.75
CA LEU A 276 6.03 10.16 7.12
C LEU A 276 5.34 11.18 8.04
N ALA A 277 4.79 10.72 9.15
CA ALA A 277 4.31 11.56 10.24
C ALA A 277 5.06 11.19 11.54
N TYR A 278 4.97 12.08 12.52
CA TYR A 278 5.56 11.91 13.84
C TYR A 278 4.49 12.18 14.91
N SER A 279 4.37 11.31 15.89
CA SER A 279 3.41 11.43 16.99
C SER A 279 4.11 11.25 18.32
N ASP A 280 3.92 12.22 19.21
CA ASP A 280 4.28 12.18 20.64
C ASP A 280 3.05 12.04 21.55
N ALA A 281 1.86 11.90 20.96
CA ALA A 281 0.63 11.62 21.67
C ALA A 281 0.52 10.12 22.03
N GLN A 282 -0.06 9.84 23.20
CA GLN A 282 -0.32 8.48 23.69
C GLN A 282 -1.53 7.86 23.00
N LEU A 283 -1.32 7.40 21.76
CA LEU A 283 -2.36 6.86 20.88
C LEU A 283 -2.28 5.33 20.77
N VAL A 284 -3.37 4.73 20.32
CA VAL A 284 -3.47 3.29 20.02
C VAL A 284 -3.91 3.06 18.58
N SER A 285 -3.94 1.79 18.14
CA SER A 285 -4.17 1.43 16.73
C SER A 285 -5.38 2.15 16.09
N MET A 286 -6.52 2.19 16.78
CA MET A 286 -7.74 2.74 16.21
C MET A 286 -7.72 4.26 16.00
N ASP A 287 -6.80 4.99 16.65
CA ASP A 287 -6.62 6.43 16.46
C ASP A 287 -5.96 6.74 15.09
N PHE A 288 -5.26 5.76 14.50
CA PHE A 288 -4.64 5.89 13.19
C PHE A 288 -5.52 5.40 12.04
N LYS A 289 -6.73 4.93 12.33
CA LYS A 289 -7.67 4.47 11.29
C LYS A 289 -8.04 5.61 10.35
N GLY A 290 -7.84 5.41 9.06
CA GLY A 290 -8.08 6.45 8.06
C GLY A 290 -6.97 7.51 7.99
N ASN A 291 -5.84 7.30 8.67
CA ASN A 291 -4.69 8.18 8.53
C ASN A 291 -4.00 7.93 7.16
N PRO A 292 -3.83 8.98 6.31
CA PRO A 292 -3.35 8.80 4.95
C PRO A 292 -1.83 8.68 4.84
N HIS A 293 -1.06 8.83 5.92
CA HIS A 293 0.40 8.70 5.89
C HIS A 293 0.81 7.22 5.71
N SER A 294 1.97 7.00 5.10
CA SER A 294 2.51 5.65 4.94
C SER A 294 3.08 5.10 6.25
N SER A 295 3.58 5.99 7.11
CA SER A 295 4.32 5.68 8.32
C SER A 295 4.10 6.80 9.32
N ILE A 296 3.76 6.47 10.57
CA ILE A 296 3.58 7.42 11.67
C ILE A 296 4.46 6.99 12.84
N VAL A 297 5.58 7.68 13.04
CA VAL A 297 6.54 7.37 14.11
C VAL A 297 5.88 7.55 15.47
N GLU A 298 5.99 6.51 16.30
CA GLU A 298 5.63 6.52 17.70
C GLU A 298 6.84 6.97 18.51
N ALA A 299 6.82 8.23 18.96
CA ALA A 299 7.96 8.88 19.59
C ALA A 299 8.34 8.19 20.90
N GLU A 300 7.37 7.89 21.77
CA GLU A 300 7.63 7.40 23.13
C GLU A 300 8.43 6.09 23.11
N TYR A 301 8.12 5.21 22.17
CA TYR A 301 8.78 3.91 22.01
C TYR A 301 9.93 3.89 21.00
N THR A 302 10.25 5.04 20.40
CA THR A 302 11.46 5.19 19.59
C THR A 302 12.64 5.55 20.49
N THR A 303 13.65 4.68 20.57
CA THR A 303 14.77 4.76 21.52
C THR A 303 16.10 4.38 20.87
N VAL A 304 17.19 4.86 21.44
CA VAL A 304 18.56 4.43 21.12
C VAL A 304 19.25 4.00 22.40
N GLN A 305 19.73 2.77 22.42
CA GLN A 305 20.48 2.18 23.52
C GLN A 305 21.97 2.06 23.15
N ASP A 306 22.85 2.37 24.09
CA ASP A 306 24.31 2.23 23.97
C ASP A 306 24.88 2.87 22.69
N GLY A 307 24.30 4.01 22.27
CA GLY A 307 24.72 4.78 21.10
C GLY A 307 24.33 4.18 19.75
N LYS A 308 24.15 2.86 19.65
CA LYS A 308 24.05 2.15 18.37
C LYS A 308 22.82 1.28 18.17
N LEU A 309 22.15 0.83 19.24
CA LEU A 309 20.97 -0.03 19.12
C LEU A 309 19.74 0.85 19.05
N ALA A 310 19.27 1.15 17.84
CA ALA A 310 18.03 1.90 17.64
C ALA A 310 16.83 0.96 17.61
N LYS A 311 15.77 1.32 18.33
CA LYS A 311 14.45 0.70 18.25
C LYS A 311 13.45 1.77 17.86
N ILE A 312 12.78 1.58 16.74
CA ILE A 312 11.87 2.57 16.15
C ILE A 312 10.51 1.89 15.93
N VAL A 313 9.47 2.51 16.45
CA VAL A 313 8.09 2.03 16.31
C VAL A 313 7.35 2.97 15.37
N SER A 314 6.62 2.41 14.41
CA SER A 314 5.85 3.22 13.46
C SER A 314 4.52 2.57 13.09
N TRP A 315 3.43 3.30 13.30
CA TRP A 315 2.07 2.93 12.94
C TRP A 315 1.82 3.13 11.46
N TYR A 316 0.84 2.41 10.92
CA TYR A 316 0.30 2.65 9.60
C TYR A 316 -1.09 2.03 9.46
N ASP A 317 -2.01 2.76 8.85
CA ASP A 317 -3.24 2.14 8.35
C ASP A 317 -2.89 1.34 7.09
N ASN A 318 -2.87 0.01 7.23
CA ASN A 318 -2.45 -0.90 6.18
C ASN A 318 -3.38 -0.94 4.97
N GLU A 319 -4.60 -0.42 5.06
CA GLU A 319 -5.51 -0.32 3.91
C GLU A 319 -5.52 1.12 3.38
N TRP A 320 -5.72 2.10 4.25
CA TRP A 320 -5.93 3.49 3.82
C TRP A 320 -4.64 4.21 3.40
N GLY A 321 -3.60 4.18 4.24
CA GLY A 321 -2.33 4.82 3.92
C GLY A 321 -1.73 4.24 2.64
N TYR A 322 -1.81 2.91 2.49
CA TYR A 322 -1.36 2.21 1.28
C TYR A 322 -2.17 2.58 0.03
N SER A 323 -3.50 2.68 0.14
CA SER A 323 -4.36 3.05 -0.99
C SER A 323 -4.14 4.49 -1.44
N ASN A 324 -3.86 5.41 -0.50
CA ASN A 324 -3.41 6.76 -0.83
C ASN A 324 -2.08 6.74 -1.58
N ARG A 325 -1.14 5.84 -1.25
CA ARG A 325 0.11 5.69 -2.02
C ARG A 325 -0.10 5.20 -3.44
N VAL A 326 -1.07 4.31 -3.67
CA VAL A 326 -1.44 3.90 -5.03
C VAL A 326 -1.98 5.10 -5.82
N ALA A 327 -2.87 5.89 -5.21
CA ALA A 327 -3.40 7.10 -5.84
C ALA A 327 -2.30 8.14 -6.13
N ASP A 328 -1.39 8.36 -5.19
CA ASP A 328 -0.24 9.26 -5.35
C ASP A 328 0.69 8.78 -6.47
N LEU A 329 0.93 7.46 -6.58
CA LEU A 329 1.75 6.88 -7.64
C LEU A 329 1.11 7.06 -9.02
N ILE A 330 -0.21 6.89 -9.15
CA ILE A 330 -0.94 7.18 -10.40
C ILE A 330 -0.68 8.62 -10.84
N MET A 331 -0.81 9.57 -9.92
CA MET A 331 -0.60 10.99 -10.21
C MET A 331 0.85 11.30 -10.56
N TRP A 332 1.79 10.70 -9.84
CA TRP A 332 3.22 10.86 -10.13
C TRP A 332 3.58 10.34 -11.52
N MET A 333 3.12 9.13 -11.87
CA MET A 333 3.34 8.56 -13.19
C MET A 333 2.70 9.43 -14.27
N LYS A 334 1.50 9.99 -14.04
CA LYS A 334 0.89 10.94 -14.98
C LYS A 334 1.75 12.20 -15.18
N GLU A 335 2.28 12.78 -14.10
CA GLU A 335 3.12 13.98 -14.16
C GLU A 335 4.44 13.72 -14.91
N LYS A 336 5.00 12.52 -14.78
CA LYS A 336 6.20 12.10 -15.53
C LYS A 336 5.88 11.65 -16.97
N GLY A 337 4.65 11.26 -17.23
CA GLY A 337 4.17 10.69 -18.49
C GLY A 337 3.86 9.20 -18.35
N PHE A 338 2.80 8.77 -19.03
CA PHE A 338 2.55 7.36 -19.30
C PHE A 338 3.22 6.96 -20.61
#